data_AF-A0A1H2XYB0-F1
#
_entry.id   AF-A0A1H2XYB0-F1
#
_cell.length_a   1.000
_cell.length_b   1.000
_cell.length_c   1.000
_cell.angle_alpha   90.00
_cell.angle_beta   90.00
_cell.angle_gamma   90.00
#
_symmetry.space_group_name_H-M   'P 1'
#
loop_
_entity.id
_entity.type
_entity.pdbx_description
1 polymer ?
#
loop_
_entity_poly.entity_id
_entity_poly.type
_entity_poly.pdbx_seq_one_letter_code
_entity_poly.pdbx_strand_id
1 'polypeptide(L)'
;MIHISTVTSKYQVTIPLEIRQKKGLKVGDKVIFQYTEDGDILIRPIRKKTARELAGSLYREDTPYIPIEEARRITQEELARRIDEEGKYFDENSGS
;
A
#
# COMPACT_ATOMS: atom_id res chain seq x y z
N MET A 1 3.18 -28.16 -0.59
CA MET A 1 3.77 -28.26 -1.95
C MET A 1 4.99 -27.38 -1.99
N ILE A 2 6.12 -27.95 -2.36
CA ILE A 2 7.42 -27.26 -2.41
C ILE A 2 7.77 -27.14 -3.89
N HIS A 3 8.09 -25.92 -4.33
CA HIS A 3 8.60 -25.63 -5.66
C HIS A 3 10.00 -25.07 -5.54
N ILE A 4 10.94 -25.64 -6.29
CA ILE A 4 12.31 -25.13 -6.39
C ILE A 4 12.38 -24.25 -7.64
N SER A 5 13.02 -23.10 -7.53
CA SER A 5 13.22 -22.19 -8.67
C SER A 5 14.63 -21.64 -8.62
N THR A 6 15.24 -21.53 -9.79
CA THR A 6 16.59 -20.99 -9.95
C THR A 6 16.53 -19.47 -10.10
N VAL A 7 17.41 -18.78 -9.39
CA VAL A 7 17.61 -17.33 -9.59
C VAL A 7 18.37 -17.13 -10.91
N THR A 8 17.77 -16.39 -11.83
CA THR A 8 18.35 -16.12 -13.15
C THR A 8 19.30 -14.93 -13.12
N SER A 9 19.93 -14.62 -14.26
CA SER A 9 20.64 -13.36 -14.47
C SER A 9 19.75 -12.18 -14.06
N LYS A 10 20.34 -11.16 -13.43
CA LYS A 10 19.63 -9.99 -12.86
C LYS A 10 18.76 -10.31 -11.61
N TYR A 11 19.06 -11.40 -10.90
CA TYR A 11 18.42 -11.72 -9.61
C TYR A 11 16.90 -11.94 -9.67
N GLN A 12 16.40 -12.43 -10.80
CA GLN A 12 14.98 -12.71 -10.98
C GLN A 12 14.67 -14.17 -10.61
N VAL A 13 13.47 -14.42 -10.06
CA VAL A 13 12.94 -15.76 -9.86
C VAL A 13 11.61 -15.90 -10.57
N THR A 14 11.40 -17.03 -11.24
CA THR A 14 10.12 -17.32 -11.88
C THR A 14 9.13 -17.85 -10.85
N ILE A 15 7.94 -17.25 -10.75
CA ILE A 15 6.86 -17.79 -9.91
C ILE A 15 6.19 -18.94 -10.66
N PRO A 16 6.20 -20.19 -10.14
CA PRO A 16 5.59 -21.35 -10.78
C PRO A 16 4.10 -21.15 -11.14
N LEU A 17 3.64 -21.81 -12.20
CA LEU A 17 2.29 -21.64 -12.76
C LEU A 17 1.19 -21.82 -11.72
N GLU A 18 1.27 -22.87 -10.91
CA GLU A 18 0.29 -23.20 -9.90
C GLU A 18 0.17 -22.12 -8.82
N ILE A 19 1.30 -21.51 -8.42
CA ILE A 19 1.32 -20.41 -7.47
C ILE A 19 0.68 -19.18 -8.09
N ARG A 20 0.98 -18.87 -9.37
CA ARG A 20 0.36 -17.75 -10.10
C ARG A 20 -1.15 -17.90 -10.16
N GLN A 21 -1.65 -19.07 -10.53
CA GLN A 21 -3.09 -19.35 -10.64
C GLN A 21 -3.77 -19.25 -9.27
N LYS A 22 -3.21 -19.88 -8.24
CA LYS A 22 -3.79 -19.88 -6.88
C LYS A 22 -3.84 -18.48 -6.26
N LYS A 23 -2.89 -17.61 -6.59
CA LYS A 23 -2.83 -16.23 -6.09
C LYS A 23 -3.45 -15.20 -7.04
N GLY A 24 -3.89 -15.62 -8.24
CA GLY A 24 -4.44 -14.73 -9.26
C GLY A 24 -3.43 -13.71 -9.81
N LEU A 25 -2.14 -14.04 -9.80
CA LEU A 25 -1.06 -13.17 -10.24
C LEU A 25 -1.07 -12.98 -11.76
N LYS A 26 -0.96 -11.73 -12.20
CA LYS A 26 -0.84 -11.34 -13.61
C LYS A 26 0.50 -10.68 -13.88
N VAL A 27 0.90 -10.65 -15.15
CA VAL A 27 2.10 -9.92 -15.57
C VAL A 27 1.93 -8.44 -15.22
N GLY A 28 2.95 -7.86 -14.57
CA GLY A 28 2.92 -6.47 -14.10
C GLY A 28 2.40 -6.28 -12.66
N ASP A 29 1.88 -7.33 -12.02
CA ASP A 29 1.54 -7.27 -10.60
C ASP A 29 2.81 -7.04 -9.76
N LYS A 30 2.68 -6.19 -8.75
CA LYS A 30 3.74 -5.93 -7.78
C LYS A 30 3.67 -6.91 -6.63
N VAL A 31 4.82 -7.23 -6.05
CA VAL A 31 4.93 -8.04 -4.84
C VAL A 31 5.73 -7.26 -3.79
N ILE A 32 5.45 -7.52 -2.52
CA ILE A 32 6.22 -7.04 -1.37
C ILE A 32 7.03 -8.21 -0.83
N PHE A 33 8.29 -7.92 -0.52
CA PHE A 33 9.19 -8.80 0.22
C PHE A 33 9.26 -8.30 1.66
N GLN A 34 9.08 -9.19 2.62
CA GLN A 34 9.17 -8.88 4.05
C GLN A 34 9.99 -9.96 4.74
N TYR A 35 10.90 -9.55 5.61
CA TYR A 35 11.59 -10.47 6.52
C TYR A 35 10.68 -10.81 7.70
N THR A 36 10.60 -12.09 8.07
CA THR A 36 10.00 -12.51 9.34
C THR A 36 11.03 -12.42 10.45
N GLU A 37 10.56 -12.47 11.70
CA GLU A 37 11.44 -12.53 12.88
C GLU A 37 12.34 -13.77 12.86
N ASP A 38 11.84 -14.87 12.27
CA ASP A 38 12.56 -16.12 12.09
C ASP A 38 13.61 -16.09 10.95
N GLY A 39 13.72 -14.96 10.22
CA GLY A 39 14.67 -14.78 9.13
C GLY A 39 14.20 -15.26 7.76
N ASP A 40 12.95 -15.75 7.65
CA ASP A 40 12.36 -16.12 6.38
C ASP A 40 11.94 -14.89 5.56
N ILE A 41 11.85 -15.06 4.24
CA ILE A 41 11.34 -14.04 3.33
C ILE A 41 9.91 -14.38 2.92
N LEU A 42 8.95 -13.57 3.38
CA LEU A 42 7.57 -13.62 2.90
C LEU A 42 7.40 -12.76 1.65
N ILE A 43 6.85 -13.36 0.59
CA ILE A 43 6.48 -12.67 -0.65
C ILE A 43 4.96 -12.57 -0.74
N ARG A 44 4.41 -11.35 -0.85
CA ARG A 44 2.97 -11.09 -0.91
C ARG A 44 2.59 -10.24 -2.13
N PRO A 45 1.56 -10.62 -2.92
CA PRO A 45 1.07 -9.76 -4.00
C PRO A 45 0.44 -8.48 -3.45
N ILE A 46 0.72 -7.35 -4.10
CA ILE A 46 0.02 -6.10 -3.85
C ILE A 46 -1.30 -6.13 -4.62
N ARG A 47 -2.39 -6.35 -3.89
CA ARG A 47 -3.72 -6.16 -4.44
C ARG A 47 -3.99 -4.66 -4.52
N LYS A 48 -3.99 -4.10 -5.72
CA LYS A 48 -4.54 -2.76 -5.93
C LYS A 48 -6.05 -2.87 -5.74
N LYS A 49 -6.59 -2.31 -4.65
CA LYS A 49 -8.03 -2.02 -4.61
C LYS A 49 -8.31 -1.07 -5.76
N THR A 50 -9.17 -1.47 -6.68
CA THR A 50 -9.54 -0.59 -7.79
C THR A 50 -10.37 0.58 -7.21
N ALA A 51 -10.32 1.76 -7.84
CA ALA A 51 -11.19 2.88 -7.43
C ALA A 51 -12.68 2.48 -7.40
N ARG A 52 -13.04 1.48 -8.21
CA ARG A 52 -14.37 0.85 -8.23
C ARG A 52 -14.66 0.00 -6.98
N GLU A 53 -13.68 -0.70 -6.43
CA GLU A 53 -13.80 -1.42 -5.14
C GLU A 53 -13.83 -0.46 -3.94
N LEU A 54 -13.31 0.75 -4.10
CA LEU A 54 -13.35 1.83 -3.10
C LEU A 54 -14.57 2.74 -3.25
N ALA A 55 -15.31 2.64 -4.36
CA ALA A 55 -16.49 3.44 -4.59
C ALA A 55 -17.55 3.12 -3.52
N GLY A 56 -17.93 4.11 -2.73
CA GLY A 56 -18.89 3.97 -1.65
C GLY A 56 -18.31 3.57 -0.28
N SER A 57 -16.99 3.30 -0.17
CA SER A 57 -16.39 2.91 1.12
C SER A 57 -16.29 4.06 2.15
N LEU A 58 -16.51 5.30 1.71
CA LEU A 58 -16.50 6.51 2.54
C LEU A 58 -17.90 7.03 2.86
N TYR A 59 -18.96 6.37 2.36
CA TYR A 59 -20.34 6.79 2.61
C TYR A 59 -20.75 6.50 4.06
N ARG A 60 -21.25 7.52 4.76
CA ARG A 60 -21.97 7.41 6.04
C ARG A 60 -23.33 8.09 5.88
N GLU A 61 -24.39 7.50 6.43
CA GLU A 61 -25.78 8.03 6.31
C GLU A 61 -25.86 9.50 6.74
N ASP A 62 -25.15 9.89 7.80
CA ASP A 62 -25.17 11.25 8.35
C ASP A 62 -24.09 12.17 7.78
N THR A 63 -23.58 11.92 6.56
CA THR A 63 -22.55 12.81 5.99
C THR A 63 -23.19 14.12 5.56
N PRO A 64 -22.91 15.27 6.22
CA PRO A 64 -23.53 16.53 5.86
C PRO A 64 -23.09 16.98 4.47
N TYR A 65 -24.03 17.51 3.69
CA TYR A 65 -23.68 18.17 2.44
C TYR A 65 -22.88 19.44 2.73
N ILE A 66 -21.71 19.55 2.13
CA ILE A 66 -20.88 20.75 2.12
C ILE A 66 -20.59 21.14 0.66
N PRO A 67 -20.61 22.44 0.31
CA PRO A 67 -20.16 22.90 -1.01
C PRO A 67 -18.73 22.44 -1.30
N ILE A 68 -18.42 22.17 -2.58
CA ILE A 68 -17.13 21.60 -2.98
C ILE A 68 -15.95 22.53 -2.67
N GLU A 69 -16.17 23.84 -2.74
CA GLU A 69 -15.19 24.87 -2.39
C GLU A 69 -14.83 24.79 -0.91
N GLU A 70 -15.83 24.63 -0.06
CA GLU A 70 -15.65 24.53 1.39
C GLU A 70 -14.98 23.21 1.78
N ALA A 71 -15.38 22.10 1.15
CA ALA A 71 -14.72 20.81 1.32
C ALA A 71 -13.23 20.87 0.97
N ARG A 72 -12.87 21.56 -0.12
CA ARG A 72 -11.47 21.76 -0.54
C ARG A 72 -10.70 22.59 0.48
N ARG A 73 -11.29 23.68 0.97
CA ARG A 73 -10.68 24.56 1.98
C ARG A 73 -10.37 23.78 3.27
N ILE A 74 -11.36 23.08 3.82
CA ILE A 74 -11.19 22.26 5.04
C ILE A 74 -10.09 21.22 4.85
N THR A 75 -10.09 20.52 3.70
CA THR A 75 -9.08 19.50 3.40
C THR A 75 -7.68 20.10 3.33
N GLN A 76 -7.53 21.26 2.67
CA GLN A 76 -6.24 21.94 2.54
C GLN A 76 -5.69 22.42 3.88
N GLU A 77 -6.53 23.05 4.71
CA GLU A 77 -6.14 23.52 6.05
C GLU A 77 -5.73 22.36 6.96
N GLU A 78 -6.47 21.25 6.92
CA GLU A 78 -6.17 20.05 7.71
C GLU A 78 -4.85 19.39 7.27
N LEU A 79 -4.60 19.29 5.97
CA LEU A 79 -3.32 18.79 5.45
C LEU A 79 -2.16 19.68 5.86
N ALA A 80 -2.33 21.00 5.79
CA ALA A 80 -1.29 21.95 6.23
C ALA A 80 -0.95 21.76 7.71
N ARG A 81 -1.95 21.63 8.59
CA ARG A 81 -1.72 21.36 10.02
C ARG A 81 -0.97 20.05 10.26
N ARG A 82 -1.36 18.97 9.57
CA ARG A 82 -0.69 17.66 9.73
C ARG A 82 0.76 17.69 9.27
N ILE A 83 1.05 18.38 8.16
CA ILE A 83 2.42 18.53 7.66
C ILE A 83 3.26 19.34 8.66
N ASP A 84 2.69 20.39 9.25
CA ASP A 84 3.37 21.19 10.28
C ASP A 84 3.61 20.40 11.58
N GLU A 85 2.66 19.56 11.99
CA GLU A 85 2.77 18.68 13.16
C GLU A 85 3.79 17.56 12.94
N GLU A 86 3.76 16.88 11.79
CA GLU A 86 4.74 15.86 11.42
C GLU A 86 6.13 16.47 11.24
N GLY A 87 6.25 17.65 10.64
CA GLY A 87 7.51 18.38 10.49
C GLY A 87 8.20 18.69 11.81
N LYS A 88 7.43 19.09 12.84
CA LYS A 88 7.93 19.31 14.21
C LYS A 88 8.39 18.02 14.88
N TYR A 89 7.70 16.90 14.65
CA TYR A 89 8.08 15.59 15.16
C TYR A 89 9.43 15.07 14.62
N PHE A 90 9.83 15.49 13.40
CA PHE A 90 11.12 15.13 12.82
C PHE A 90 12.29 16.00 13.34
N ASP A 91 12.05 17.28 13.64
CA ASP A 91 13.08 18.17 14.20
C ASP A 91 13.40 17.85 15.68
N GLU A 92 12.42 17.41 16.47
CA GLU A 92 12.62 17.14 17.90
C GLU A 92 13.36 15.81 18.19
N ASN A 93 13.36 14.85 17.26
CA ASN A 93 13.95 13.51 17.43
C ASN A 93 15.23 13.25 16.61
N SER A 94 15.74 14.24 15.88
CA SER A 94 16.97 14.12 15.07
C SER A 94 18.24 14.65 15.77
N GLY A 95 18.12 15.11 17.01
CA GLY A 95 19.23 15.48 17.89
C GLY A 95 19.42 14.50 19.03
N SER A 96 20.00 13.33 18.78
CA SER A 96 20.65 12.45 19.78
C SER A 96 21.67 11.54 19.12
#